data_AF-A0A497G8E2-F1
#
_entry.id   AF-A0A497G8E2-F1
#
_cell.length_a   1.000
_cell.length_b   1.000
_cell.length_c   1.000
_cell.angle_alpha   90.00
_cell.angle_beta   90.00
_cell.angle_gamma   90.00
#
_symmetry.space_group_name_H-M   'P 1'
#
loop_
_entity.id
_entity.type
_entity.pdbx_description
1 polymer ?
#
loop_
_entity_poly.entity_id
_entity_poly.type
_entity_poly.pdbx_seq_one_letter_code
_entity_poly.pdbx_strand_id
1 'polypeptide(L)'
;MALIYYSRTGVTRAMVRRLIDALEGAGASVGAYEVRAVREYGKPLHLNPRLVLDTLLRRGVDVVLSPPSLDWDCYGLAILAPTWFGRVAAPMVGFLKGHCFPGGPAVCLATRAARVEYS
;
A
#
# COMPACT_ATOMS: atom_id res chain seq x y z
N MET A 1 12.81 9.87 0.84
CA MET A 1 11.63 9.31 1.52
C MET A 1 11.14 8.13 0.73
N ALA A 2 10.70 7.04 1.37
CA ALA A 2 10.16 5.87 0.68
C ALA A 2 8.63 5.86 0.76
N LEU A 3 7.97 5.79 -0.40
CA LEU A 3 6.53 5.62 -0.54
C LEU A 3 6.20 4.17 -0.84
N ILE A 4 5.63 3.47 0.13
CA ILE A 4 5.22 2.09 -0.02
C ILE A 4 3.70 2.04 -0.19
N TYR A 5 3.22 1.45 -1.27
CA TYR A 5 1.80 1.45 -1.57
C TYR A 5 1.33 0.16 -2.21
N TYR A 6 0.05 -0.15 -2.01
CA TYR A 6 -0.65 -1.18 -2.77
C TYR A 6 -1.74 -0.52 -3.62
N SER A 7 -1.79 -0.82 -4.92
CA SER A 7 -2.81 -0.29 -5.83
C SER A 7 -3.29 -1.34 -6.81
N ARG A 8 -4.54 -1.78 -6.64
CA ARG A 8 -5.17 -2.73 -7.58
C ARG A 8 -5.93 -2.06 -8.71
N THR A 9 -6.69 -1.01 -8.42
CA THR A 9 -7.55 -0.31 -9.39
C THR A 9 -6.89 0.94 -9.99
N GLY A 10 -5.65 1.24 -9.60
CA GLY A 10 -4.89 2.39 -10.10
C GLY A 10 -5.15 3.70 -9.35
N VAL A 11 -6.20 3.79 -8.53
CA VAL A 11 -6.53 5.02 -7.77
C VAL A 11 -5.39 5.40 -6.82
N THR A 12 -4.94 4.47 -5.99
CA THR A 12 -3.82 4.70 -5.06
C THR A 12 -2.54 5.01 -5.84
N ARG A 13 -2.28 4.35 -6.98
CA ARG A 13 -1.14 4.66 -7.85
C ARG A 13 -1.17 6.10 -8.39
N ALA A 14 -2.33 6.60 -8.79
CA ALA A 14 -2.48 7.98 -9.25
C ALA A 14 -2.24 8.99 -8.12
N MET A 15 -2.71 8.70 -6.91
CA MET A 15 -2.43 9.51 -5.72
C MET A 15 -0.93 9.52 -5.38
N VAL A 16 -0.27 8.36 -5.43
CA VAL A 16 1.18 8.25 -5.17
C VAL A 16 1.97 9.10 -6.16
N ARG A 17 1.64 9.06 -7.45
CA ARG A 17 2.30 9.91 -8.46
C ARG A 17 2.20 11.40 -8.12
N ARG A 18 1.00 11.88 -7.80
CA ARG A 18 0.81 13.28 -7.38
C ARG A 18 1.62 13.65 -6.14
N LEU A 19 1.75 12.71 -5.20
CA LEU A 19 2.53 12.91 -3.99
C LEU A 19 4.04 13.00 -4.31
N ILE A 20 4.53 12.14 -5.20
CA ILE A 20 5.92 12.19 -5.71
C ILE A 20 6.16 13.54 -6.35
N ASP A 21 5.34 13.94 -7.33
CA ASP A 21 5.50 15.21 -8.05
C ASP A 21 5.56 16.41 -7.10
N ALA A 22 4.68 16.44 -6.08
CA ALA A 22 4.63 17.51 -5.10
C ALA A 22 5.86 17.55 -4.19
N LEU A 23 6.36 16.39 -3.76
CA LEU A 23 7.51 16.28 -2.86
C LEU A 23 8.83 16.54 -3.59
N GLU A 24 8.97 16.01 -4.81
CA GLU A 24 10.12 16.31 -5.67
C GLU A 24 10.15 17.79 -6.06
N GLY A 25 9.00 18.39 -6.34
CA GLY A 25 8.87 19.84 -6.55
C GLY A 25 9.28 20.69 -5.33
N ALA A 26 9.20 20.12 -4.12
CA ALA A 26 9.69 20.74 -2.89
C ALA A 26 11.17 20.41 -2.57
N GLY A 27 11.88 19.73 -3.49
CA GLY A 27 13.29 19.35 -3.34
C GLY A 27 13.56 18.07 -2.56
N ALA A 28 12.52 17.28 -2.23
CA ALA A 28 12.68 16.00 -1.55
C ALA A 28 12.97 14.88 -2.55
N SER A 29 13.94 14.00 -2.24
CA SER A 29 14.12 12.76 -2.99
C SER A 29 13.10 11.71 -2.54
N VAL A 30 12.32 11.14 -3.47
CA VAL A 30 11.25 10.18 -3.16
C VAL A 30 11.40 8.90 -3.97
N GLY A 31 11.55 7.76 -3.29
CA GLY A 31 11.49 6.43 -3.89
C GLY A 31 10.09 5.85 -3.76
N ALA A 32 9.54 5.26 -4.82
CA ALA A 32 8.20 4.66 -4.80
C ALA A 32 8.24 3.15 -5.02
N TYR A 33 7.56 2.42 -4.14
CA TYR A 33 7.60 0.96 -4.06
C TYR A 33 6.18 0.41 -4.03
N GLU A 34 5.80 -0.28 -5.12
CA GLU A 34 4.51 -0.92 -5.22
C GLU A 34 4.58 -2.33 -4.62
N VAL A 35 3.77 -2.57 -3.59
CA VAL A 35 3.48 -3.90 -3.08
C VAL A 35 2.59 -4.60 -4.09
N ARG A 36 2.97 -5.80 -4.55
CA ARG A 36 2.17 -6.65 -5.43
C ARG A 36 2.00 -8.02 -4.79
N ALA A 37 0.80 -8.60 -4.90
CA ALA A 37 0.60 -9.98 -4.46
C ALA A 37 1.27 -10.93 -5.46
N VAL A 38 2.01 -11.93 -4.97
CA VAL A 38 2.67 -12.96 -5.80
C VAL A 38 1.64 -13.72 -6.65
N ARG A 39 0.45 -13.93 -6.09
CA ARG A 39 -0.71 -14.43 -6.80
C ARG A 39 -1.78 -13.35 -6.85
N GLU A 40 -2.07 -12.85 -8.04
CA GLU A 40 -3.21 -11.95 -8.24
C GLU A 40 -4.51 -12.71 -7.98
N TYR A 41 -5.37 -12.13 -7.15
CA TYR A 41 -6.70 -12.67 -6.92
C TYR A 41 -7.55 -12.56 -8.21
N GLY A 42 -8.22 -13.63 -8.63
CA GLY A 42 -9.18 -13.58 -9.73
C GLY A 42 -10.32 -12.56 -9.51
N LYS A 43 -10.90 -12.04 -10.60
CA LYS A 43 -12.13 -11.23 -10.60
C LYS A 43 -13.34 -12.15 -10.34
N PRO A 44 -14.43 -11.70 -9.68
CA PRO A 44 -14.69 -10.36 -9.13
C PRO A 44 -14.16 -10.19 -7.70
N LEU A 45 -13.80 -8.95 -7.32
CA LEU A 45 -13.21 -8.62 -6.00
C LEU A 45 -14.14 -8.92 -4.82
N HIS A 46 -15.44 -8.70 -4.99
CA HIS A 46 -16.48 -8.88 -3.97
C HIS A 46 -16.97 -10.33 -3.84
N LEU A 47 -16.64 -11.16 -4.83
CA LEU A 47 -17.04 -12.56 -4.92
C LEU A 47 -15.87 -13.52 -4.79
N ASN A 48 -14.64 -13.01 -4.68
CA ASN A 48 -13.50 -13.87 -4.42
C ASN A 48 -13.50 -14.23 -2.92
N PRO A 49 -13.97 -15.43 -2.54
CA PRO A 49 -14.16 -15.77 -1.14
C PRO A 49 -12.82 -15.75 -0.41
N ARG A 50 -11.73 -16.09 -1.12
CA ARG A 50 -10.36 -16.05 -0.59
C ARG A 50 -9.93 -14.64 -0.22
N LEU A 51 -10.24 -13.64 -1.06
CA LEU A 51 -9.88 -12.25 -0.77
C LEU A 51 -10.63 -11.70 0.44
N VAL A 52 -11.92 -12.02 0.55
CA VAL A 52 -12.74 -11.66 1.71
C VAL A 52 -12.22 -12.38 2.96
N LEU A 53 -11.95 -13.68 2.85
CA LEU A 53 -11.45 -14.51 3.94
C LEU A 53 -10.06 -14.07 4.41
N ASP A 54 -9.12 -13.82 3.51
CA ASP A 54 -7.75 -13.40 3.83
C ASP A 54 -7.73 -12.00 4.47
N THR A 55 -8.60 -11.10 4.00
CA THR A 55 -8.78 -9.76 4.58
C THR A 55 -9.44 -9.84 5.96
N LEU A 56 -10.41 -10.73 6.17
CA LEU A 56 -11.07 -10.93 7.47
C LEU A 56 -10.17 -11.66 8.48
N LEU A 57 -9.45 -12.70 8.04
CA LEU A 57 -8.57 -13.54 8.86
C LEU A 57 -7.22 -12.89 9.18
N ARG A 58 -6.91 -11.70 8.62
CA ARG A 58 -5.63 -11.00 8.81
C ARG A 58 -4.41 -11.88 8.48
N ARG A 59 -4.56 -12.91 7.64
CA ARG A 59 -3.44 -13.82 7.34
C ARG A 59 -2.34 -13.12 6.54
N GLY A 60 -2.70 -12.10 5.76
CA GLY A 60 -1.77 -11.51 4.80
C GLY A 60 -1.55 -12.46 3.63
N VAL A 61 -0.95 -11.97 2.56
CA VAL A 61 -0.57 -12.81 1.40
C VAL A 61 0.89 -12.58 1.05
N ASP A 62 1.47 -13.54 0.34
CA ASP A 62 2.82 -13.38 -0.19
C ASP A 62 2.86 -12.18 -1.14
N VAL A 63 3.83 -11.30 -0.90
CA VAL A 63 4.00 -10.07 -1.67
C VAL A 63 5.43 -9.90 -2.15
N VAL A 64 5.54 -9.15 -3.25
CA VAL A 64 6.80 -8.66 -3.80
C VAL A 64 6.74 -7.15 -3.91
N LEU A 65 7.89 -6.50 -3.77
CA LEU A 65 8.05 -5.07 -4.03
C LEU A 65 8.45 -4.85 -5.49
N SER A 66 7.97 -3.75 -6.05
CA SER A 66 8.40 -3.23 -7.35
C SER A 66 8.75 -1.76 -7.20
N PRO A 67 10.04 -1.36 -7.32
CA PRO A 67 11.22 -2.21 -7.54
C PRO A 67 11.57 -3.11 -6.33
N PRO A 68 12.36 -4.20 -6.52
CA PRO A 68 12.55 -5.24 -5.51
C PRO A 68 13.46 -4.85 -4.34
N SER A 69 14.33 -3.85 -4.51
CA SER A 69 15.28 -3.42 -3.49
C SER A 69 14.82 -2.13 -2.82
N LEU A 70 14.28 -2.27 -1.61
CA LEU A 70 14.02 -1.16 -0.71
C LEU A 70 15.19 -1.04 0.28
N ASP A 71 15.89 0.09 0.21
CA ASP A 71 16.90 0.44 1.21
C ASP A 71 16.21 1.15 2.37
N TRP A 72 16.13 0.48 3.51
CA TRP A 72 15.39 0.96 4.69
C TRP A 72 16.14 2.03 5.46
N ASP A 73 17.47 2.06 5.36
CA ASP A 73 18.33 2.93 6.17
C ASP A 73 18.41 4.36 5.59
N CYS A 74 18.02 4.52 4.32
CA CYS A 74 18.12 5.79 3.60
C CYS A 74 16.88 6.68 3.70
N TYR A 75 15.76 6.23 4.30
CA TYR A 75 14.48 6.93 4.12
C TYR A 75 13.58 6.98 5.36
N GLY A 76 12.96 8.16 5.59
CA GLY A 76 11.67 8.24 6.29
C GLY A 76 10.58 7.51 5.49
N LEU A 77 9.67 6.83 6.18
CA LEU A 77 8.73 5.87 5.59
C LEU A 77 7.32 6.46 5.47
N ALA A 78 6.72 6.45 4.29
CA ALA A 78 5.28 6.67 4.16
C ALA A 78 4.58 5.46 3.54
N ILE A 79 3.56 4.95 4.25
CA ILE A 79 2.79 3.77 3.87
C ILE A 79 1.41 4.22 3.40
N LEU A 80 1.07 3.91 2.15
CA LEU A 80 -0.27 4.11 1.60
C LEU A 80 -1.02 2.77 1.58
N ALA A 81 -1.88 2.60 2.58
CA ALA A 81 -2.65 1.37 2.78
C ALA A 81 -4.10 1.60 2.38
N PRO A 82 -4.56 1.10 1.21
CA PRO A 82 -5.99 1.11 0.93
C PRO A 82 -6.73 0.25 1.96
N THR A 83 -7.85 0.76 2.42
CA THR A 83 -8.75 0.09 3.35
C THR A 83 -9.92 -0.52 2.59
N TRP A 84 -10.06 -1.84 2.71
CA TRP A 84 -11.14 -2.64 2.12
C TRP A 84 -11.98 -3.20 3.26
N PHE A 85 -13.31 -3.01 3.20
CA PHE A 85 -14.23 -3.45 4.27
C PHE A 85 -13.81 -2.99 5.69
N GLY A 86 -13.25 -1.77 5.80
CA GLY A 86 -12.77 -1.22 7.08
C GLY A 86 -11.46 -1.83 7.59
N ARG A 87 -10.75 -2.61 6.78
CA ARG A 87 -9.48 -3.26 7.14
C ARG A 87 -8.39 -2.93 6.12
N VAL A 88 -7.13 -2.93 6.56
CA VAL A 88 -5.97 -2.81 5.67
C VAL A 88 -6.01 -3.95 4.65
N ALA A 89 -5.79 -3.64 3.38
CA ALA A 89 -5.79 -4.64 2.31
C ALA A 89 -4.80 -5.77 2.61
N ALA A 90 -5.20 -7.02 2.35
CA ALA A 90 -4.40 -8.22 2.66
C ALA A 90 -2.94 -8.19 2.13
N PRO A 91 -2.63 -7.63 0.94
CA PRO A 91 -1.24 -7.48 0.50
C PRO A 91 -0.41 -6.56 1.38
N MET A 92 -0.98 -5.47 1.90
CA MET A 92 -0.29 -4.61 2.86
C MET A 92 -0.08 -5.31 4.20
N VAL A 93 -1.01 -6.17 4.63
CA VAL A 93 -0.81 -7.02 5.82
C VAL A 93 0.36 -8.00 5.60
N GLY A 94 0.42 -8.63 4.43
CA GLY A 94 1.54 -9.50 4.05
C GLY A 94 2.88 -8.76 4.06
N PHE A 95 2.89 -7.55 3.46
CA PHE A 95 4.04 -6.66 3.47
C PHE A 95 4.51 -6.34 4.89
N LEU A 96 3.60 -5.89 5.77
CA LEU A 96 3.91 -5.50 7.15
C LEU A 96 4.37 -6.67 8.02
N LYS A 97 3.94 -7.90 7.72
CA LYS A 97 4.43 -9.10 8.44
C LYS A 97 5.80 -9.54 7.95
N GLY A 98 6.10 -9.34 6.67
CA GLY A 98 7.35 -9.78 6.05
C GLY A 98 8.51 -8.79 6.20
N HIS A 99 8.25 -7.58 6.68
CA HIS A 99 9.27 -6.52 6.76
C HIS A 99 9.24 -5.82 8.12
N CYS A 100 10.42 -5.66 8.72
CA CYS A 100 10.62 -4.87 9.92
C CYS A 100 11.31 -3.56 9.54
N PHE A 101 10.68 -2.43 9.86
CA PHE A 101 11.29 -1.12 9.68
C PHE A 101 12.25 -0.84 10.86
N PRO A 102 13.54 -0.54 10.61
CA PRO A 102 14.56 -0.43 11.66
C PRO A 102 14.38 0.80 12.57
N GLY A 103 13.54 1.77 12.20
CA GLY A 103 13.18 2.93 13.02
C GLY A 103 13.19 4.24 12.23
N GLY A 104 12.41 5.24 12.68
CA GLY A 104 12.30 6.55 12.04
C GLY A 104 10.87 7.08 11.95
N PRO A 105 10.67 8.30 11.45
CA PRO A 105 9.34 8.87 11.26
C PRO A 105 8.59 8.08 10.17
N ALA A 106 7.40 7.61 10.52
CA ALA A 106 6.50 6.90 9.62
C ALA A 106 5.15 7.60 9.50
N VAL A 107 4.66 7.78 8.27
CA VAL A 107 3.33 8.34 8.00
C VAL A 107 2.46 7.30 7.31
N CYS A 108 1.25 7.05 7.82
CA CYS A 108 0.30 6.14 7.19
C CYS A 108 -0.84 6.93 6.55
N LEU A 109 -1.03 6.78 5.24
CA LEU A 109 -2.17 7.33 4.52
C LEU A 109 -3.14 6.20 4.16
N ALA A 110 -4.28 6.19 4.86
CA ALA A 110 -5.35 5.25 4.58
C ALA A 110 -6.31 5.84 3.54
N THR A 111 -6.53 5.12 2.43
CA THR A 111 -7.56 5.49 1.44
C THR A 111 -8.74 4.56 1.56
N ARG A 112 -9.96 5.10 1.55
CA ARG A 112 -11.20 4.32 1.57
C ARG A 112 -12.05 4.70 0.37
N ALA A 113 -12.54 3.72 -0.37
CA ALA A 113 -13.63 3.94 -1.33
C ALA A 113 -14.94 4.04 -0.53
N ALA A 114 -15.19 5.19 0.09
CA ALA A 114 -16.52 5.55 0.59
C ALA A 114 -17.06 6.64 -0.33
N ARG A 115 -18.33 6.56 -0.73
CA ARG A 115 -19.07 7.77 -1.14
C ARG A 115 -19.12 8.64 0.11
N VAL A 116 -18.25 9.63 0.18
CA VAL A 116 -18.38 10.70 1.17
C VAL A 116 -19.32 11.70 0.53
N GLU A 117 -20.62 11.56 0.82
CA GLU A 117 -21.51 12.72 0.76
C GLU A 117 -21.04 13.65 1.88
N TYR A 118 -20.34 14.71 1.49
CA TYR A 118 -20.20 15.87 2.38
C TYR A 118 -21.60 16.49 2.47
N SER A 119 -22.27 16.26 3.59
CA SER A 119 -23.44 17.05 4.01
C SER A 119 -22.98 18.31 4.70
#